data_AF-A0A1G3R871-F1
#
_entry.id   AF-A0A1G3R871-F1
#
_cell.length_a   1.000
_cell.length_b   1.000
_cell.length_c   1.000
_cell.angle_alpha   90.00
_cell.angle_beta   90.00
_cell.angle_gamma   90.00
#
_symmetry.space_group_name_H-M   'P 1'
#
loop_
_entity.id
_entity.type
_entity.pdbx_description
1 polymer ?
#
loop_
_entity_poly.entity_id
_entity_poly.type
_entity_poly.pdbx_seq_one_letter_code
_entity_poly.pdbx_strand_id
1 'polypeptide(L)'
;MGIIKSAIEIALERTQGVEADKEALEASRFITEGKKAVSRFLAEDGVDLKAQLAAYQGKEAGWVREGVFQALSANVRLPFDEMALLGAKKAGKGFQALASDPKKLARLSTQMEQFLEDYLTERRRLVEAVEKKYAPILRQKEEEMGRQMGQRVRLDPAMDPQFQKLLRDNLAMLEERYTEVLEQVRQELRKLCSSEATAVAQ
;
A
#
# COMPACT_ATOMS: atom_id res chain seq x y z
N MET A 1 2.25 -27.81 -48.84
CA MET A 1 2.38 -26.33 -48.84
C MET A 1 1.76 -25.86 -47.53
N GLY A 2 2.59 -25.48 -46.55
CA GLY A 2 2.13 -25.18 -45.19
C GLY A 2 1.47 -23.82 -45.12
N ILE A 3 0.20 -23.78 -44.72
CA ILE A 3 -0.55 -22.55 -44.49
C ILE A 3 0.01 -21.94 -43.20
N ILE A 4 0.75 -20.83 -43.32
CA ILE A 4 1.15 -20.03 -42.16
C ILE A 4 -0.11 -19.32 -41.68
N LYS A 5 -0.63 -19.72 -40.53
CA LYS A 5 -1.80 -19.10 -39.90
C LYS A 5 -1.48 -17.66 -39.51
N SER A 6 -2.45 -16.77 -39.68
CA SER A 6 -2.37 -15.36 -39.27
C SER A 6 -2.31 -15.24 -37.75
N ALA A 7 -1.63 -14.21 -37.23
CA ALA A 7 -1.60 -13.91 -35.80
C ALA A 7 -3.01 -13.74 -35.18
N ILE A 8 -3.98 -13.31 -35.99
CA ILE A 8 -5.40 -13.19 -35.60
C ILE A 8 -6.07 -14.56 -35.47
N GLU A 9 -5.75 -15.51 -36.36
CA GLU A 9 -6.27 -16.88 -36.27
C GLU A 9 -5.69 -17.61 -35.06
N ILE A 10 -4.40 -17.40 -34.77
CA ILE A 10 -3.75 -17.92 -33.57
C ILE A 10 -4.37 -17.30 -32.29
N ALA A 11 -4.74 -16.01 -32.34
CA ALA A 11 -5.44 -15.37 -31.23
C ALA A 11 -6.88 -15.91 -31.06
N LEU A 12 -7.61 -16.12 -32.16
CA LEU A 12 -8.97 -16.68 -32.14
C LEU A 12 -9.00 -18.13 -31.65
N GLU A 13 -8.05 -18.98 -32.09
CA GLU A 13 -7.89 -20.35 -31.60
C GLU A 13 -7.57 -20.39 -30.10
N ARG A 14 -6.79 -19.42 -29.59
CA ARG A 14 -6.52 -19.26 -28.15
C ARG A 14 -7.73 -18.80 -27.33
N THR A 15 -8.72 -18.17 -27.97
CA THR A 15 -9.97 -17.75 -27.30
C THR A 15 -11.12 -18.75 -27.43
N GLN A 16 -11.07 -19.68 -28.39
CA GLN A 16 -12.13 -20.67 -28.63
C GLN A 16 -12.33 -21.69 -27.49
N GLY A 17 -11.36 -21.83 -26.58
CA GLY A 17 -11.45 -22.69 -25.39
C GLY A 17 -11.63 -21.93 -24.07
N VAL A 18 -11.75 -20.59 -24.10
CA VAL A 18 -12.03 -19.82 -22.89
C VAL A 18 -13.55 -19.74 -22.75
N GLU A 19 -14.15 -20.76 -22.14
CA GLU A 19 -15.45 -20.56 -21.51
C GLU A 19 -15.26 -19.45 -20.47
N ALA A 20 -15.74 -18.25 -20.80
CA ALA A 20 -15.78 -17.17 -19.83
C ALA A 20 -16.65 -17.64 -18.68
N ASP A 21 -16.02 -18.00 -17.57
CA ASP A 21 -16.71 -18.30 -16.32
C ASP A 21 -17.50 -17.04 -15.94
N LYS A 22 -18.82 -17.11 -16.19
CA LYS A 22 -19.74 -15.99 -16.02
C LYS A 22 -19.72 -15.51 -14.56
N GLU A 23 -19.56 -16.43 -13.61
CA GLU A 23 -19.50 -16.11 -12.18
C GLU A 23 -18.18 -15.41 -11.86
N ALA A 24 -17.05 -15.87 -12.41
CA ALA A 24 -15.77 -15.18 -12.23
C ALA A 24 -15.77 -13.77 -12.85
N LEU A 25 -16.43 -13.59 -14.01
CA LEU A 25 -16.57 -12.29 -14.66
C LEU A 25 -17.42 -11.32 -13.82
N GLU A 26 -18.55 -11.80 -13.28
CA GLU A 26 -19.38 -11.03 -12.36
C GLU A 26 -18.65 -10.69 -11.07
N ALA A 27 -17.95 -11.66 -10.47
CA ALA A 27 -17.13 -11.43 -9.29
C ALA A 27 -16.08 -10.34 -9.54
N SER A 28 -15.36 -10.41 -10.66
CA SER A 28 -14.36 -9.40 -11.05
C SER A 28 -14.98 -8.00 -11.20
N ARG A 29 -16.18 -7.92 -11.79
CA ARG A 29 -16.92 -6.65 -11.91
C ARG A 29 -17.25 -6.06 -10.55
N PHE A 30 -17.83 -6.84 -9.63
CA PHE A 30 -18.23 -6.35 -8.31
C PHE A 30 -17.04 -6.06 -7.39
N ILE A 31 -15.97 -6.86 -7.46
CA ILE A 31 -14.68 -6.54 -6.82
C ILE A 31 -14.18 -5.18 -7.31
N THR A 32 -14.26 -4.91 -8.62
CA THR A 32 -13.84 -3.63 -9.20
C THR A 32 -14.71 -2.48 -8.69
N GLU A 33 -16.03 -2.66 -8.54
CA GLU A 33 -16.91 -1.65 -7.94
C GLU A 33 -16.55 -1.35 -6.48
N GLY A 34 -16.23 -2.38 -5.70
CA GLY A 34 -15.71 -2.19 -4.33
C GLY A 34 -14.42 -1.36 -4.28
N LYS A 35 -13.48 -1.64 -5.21
CA LYS A 35 -12.24 -0.84 -5.32
C LYS A 35 -12.53 0.62 -5.70
N LYS A 36 -13.45 0.86 -6.63
CA LYS A 36 -13.88 2.22 -7.01
C LYS A 36 -14.50 2.99 -5.85
N ALA A 37 -15.33 2.32 -5.04
CA ALA A 37 -15.92 2.92 -3.85
C ALA A 37 -14.85 3.41 -2.87
N VAL A 38 -13.79 2.63 -2.66
CA VAL A 38 -12.63 3.05 -1.85
C VAL A 38 -11.88 4.21 -2.49
N SER A 39 -11.64 4.18 -3.81
CA SER A 39 -10.96 5.30 -4.48
C SER A 39 -11.70 6.62 -4.28
N ARG A 40 -13.04 6.62 -4.42
CA ARG A 40 -13.87 7.80 -4.12
C ARG A 40 -13.78 8.20 -2.64
N PHE A 41 -13.92 7.23 -1.73
CA PHE A 41 -13.82 7.47 -0.30
C PHE A 41 -12.49 8.13 0.10
N LEU A 42 -11.37 7.71 -0.49
CA LEU A 42 -10.06 8.28 -0.19
C LEU A 42 -9.88 9.68 -0.81
N ALA A 43 -10.40 9.90 -2.02
CA ALA A 43 -10.23 11.16 -2.76
C ALA A 43 -11.15 12.30 -2.26
N GLU A 44 -12.37 11.97 -1.86
CA GLU A 44 -13.40 12.95 -1.51
C GLU A 44 -13.67 12.94 0.01
N ASP A 45 -14.10 14.07 0.54
CA ASP A 45 -14.52 14.18 1.95
C ASP A 45 -16.03 13.97 2.08
N GLY A 46 -16.46 13.41 3.22
CA GLY A 46 -17.88 13.16 3.49
C GLY A 46 -18.48 11.93 2.80
N VAL A 47 -17.68 11.16 2.05
CA VAL A 47 -18.14 9.91 1.44
C VAL A 47 -18.41 8.85 2.52
N ASP A 48 -19.66 8.40 2.61
CA ASP A 48 -20.03 7.26 3.46
C ASP A 48 -19.87 5.94 2.70
N LEU A 49 -18.77 5.25 2.98
CA LEU A 49 -18.46 3.96 2.38
C LEU A 49 -19.47 2.87 2.77
N LYS A 50 -20.02 2.92 4.00
CA LYS A 50 -21.00 1.94 4.47
C LYS A 50 -22.33 2.12 3.74
N ALA A 51 -22.75 3.36 3.50
CA ALA A 51 -23.94 3.65 2.71
C ALA A 51 -23.83 3.15 1.26
N GLN A 52 -22.65 3.29 0.63
CA GLN A 52 -22.42 2.76 -0.73
C GLN A 52 -22.54 1.23 -0.79
N LEU A 53 -22.08 0.53 0.26
CA LEU A 53 -22.14 -0.92 0.33
C LEU A 53 -23.56 -1.47 0.54
N ALA A 54 -24.46 -0.70 1.14
CA ALA A 54 -25.84 -1.11 1.40
C ALA A 54 -26.68 -1.32 0.12
N ALA A 55 -26.20 -0.83 -1.03
CA ALA A 55 -26.85 -1.01 -2.33
C ALA A 55 -26.73 -2.43 -2.90
N TYR A 56 -25.83 -3.26 -2.35
CA TYR A 56 -25.54 -4.61 -2.85
C TYR A 56 -26.10 -5.67 -1.90
N GLN A 57 -26.57 -6.79 -2.47
CA GLN A 57 -27.16 -7.91 -1.71
C GLN A 57 -26.63 -9.26 -2.21
N GLY A 58 -26.86 -10.32 -1.44
CA GLY A 58 -26.50 -11.69 -1.83
C GLY A 58 -25.01 -11.85 -2.16
N LYS A 59 -24.70 -12.59 -3.23
CA LYS A 59 -23.32 -12.85 -3.68
C LYS A 59 -22.56 -11.58 -4.05
N GLU A 60 -23.25 -10.61 -4.66
CA GLU A 60 -22.66 -9.35 -5.10
C GLU A 60 -22.06 -8.56 -3.92
N ALA A 61 -22.80 -8.51 -2.79
CA ALA A 61 -22.32 -7.87 -1.57
C ALA A 61 -20.99 -8.46 -1.08
N GLY A 62 -20.83 -9.79 -1.16
CA GLY A 62 -19.59 -10.47 -0.82
C GLY A 62 -18.41 -10.02 -1.70
N TRP A 63 -18.61 -9.97 -3.02
CA TRP A 63 -17.59 -9.55 -3.97
C TRP A 63 -17.22 -8.07 -3.86
N VAL A 64 -18.20 -7.18 -3.65
CA VAL A 64 -17.93 -5.76 -3.42
C VAL A 64 -17.13 -5.57 -2.13
N ARG A 65 -17.51 -6.24 -1.04
CA ARG A 65 -16.78 -6.18 0.23
C ARG A 65 -15.35 -6.69 0.11
N GLU A 66 -15.12 -7.74 -0.68
CA GLU A 66 -13.76 -8.20 -1.01
C GLU A 66 -12.96 -7.12 -1.75
N GLY A 67 -13.56 -6.46 -2.73
CA GLY A 67 -12.94 -5.33 -3.44
C GLY A 67 -12.58 -4.17 -2.52
N VAL A 68 -13.48 -3.81 -1.60
CA VAL A 68 -13.23 -2.78 -0.57
C VAL A 68 -12.08 -3.21 0.33
N PHE A 69 -12.10 -4.45 0.83
CA PHE A 69 -11.03 -4.96 1.70
C PHE A 69 -9.66 -4.90 1.01
N GLN A 70 -9.58 -5.34 -0.25
CA GLN A 70 -8.34 -5.30 -1.03
C GLN A 70 -7.82 -3.87 -1.21
N ALA A 71 -8.70 -2.94 -1.58
CA ALA A 71 -8.31 -1.55 -1.80
C ALA A 71 -7.90 -0.84 -0.50
N LEU A 72 -8.62 -1.03 0.60
CA LEU A 72 -8.25 -0.44 1.90
C LEU A 72 -6.92 -1.02 2.39
N SER A 73 -6.74 -2.34 2.31
CA SER A 73 -5.49 -3.01 2.72
C SER A 73 -4.28 -2.54 1.93
N ALA A 74 -4.45 -2.29 0.62
CA ALA A 74 -3.40 -1.75 -0.24
C ALA A 74 -3.04 -0.29 0.10
N ASN A 75 -3.95 0.47 0.70
CA ASN A 75 -3.73 1.86 1.11
C ASN A 75 -3.25 2.01 2.56
N VAL A 76 -3.40 0.99 3.40
CA VAL A 76 -2.74 0.90 4.70
C VAL A 76 -1.31 0.45 4.48
N ARG A 77 -0.39 1.40 4.32
CA ARG A 77 1.04 1.18 4.02
C ARG A 77 1.93 2.02 4.92
N LEU A 78 3.21 1.63 5.03
CA LEU A 78 4.21 2.39 5.76
C LEU A 78 4.37 3.81 5.14
N PRO A 79 4.20 4.88 5.92
CA PRO A 79 4.22 6.25 5.40
C PRO A 79 5.63 6.81 5.26
N PHE A 80 5.95 7.37 4.10
CA PHE A 80 7.24 8.06 3.90
C PHE A 80 7.21 9.54 4.28
N ASP A 81 6.01 10.12 4.42
CA ASP A 81 5.75 11.50 4.83
C ASP A 81 4.39 11.64 5.57
N GLU A 82 4.06 12.86 6.01
CA GLU A 82 2.81 13.15 6.74
C GLU A 82 1.56 12.97 5.88
N MET A 83 1.64 13.26 4.58
CA MET A 83 0.50 13.07 3.66
C MET A 83 0.18 11.59 3.49
N ALA A 84 1.20 10.74 3.34
CA ALA A 84 1.07 9.30 3.29
C ALA A 84 0.52 8.74 4.61
N LEU A 85 0.91 9.31 5.75
CA LEU A 85 0.35 8.94 7.06
C LEU A 85 -1.14 9.25 7.12
N LEU A 86 -1.55 10.47 6.76
CA LEU A 86 -2.98 10.84 6.73
C LEU A 86 -3.78 9.93 5.80
N GLY A 87 -3.24 9.60 4.62
CA GLY A 87 -3.86 8.67 3.68
C GLY A 87 -4.03 7.26 4.28
N ALA A 88 -2.99 6.72 4.92
CA ALA A 88 -3.04 5.42 5.57
C ALA A 88 -4.04 5.39 6.74
N LYS A 89 -4.13 6.47 7.53
CA LYS A 89 -5.15 6.62 8.58
C LYS A 89 -6.56 6.68 8.00
N LYS A 90 -6.77 7.43 6.91
CA LYS A 90 -8.07 7.50 6.21
C LYS A 90 -8.49 6.11 5.71
N ALA A 91 -7.58 5.37 5.10
CA ALA A 91 -7.82 3.98 4.70
C ALA A 91 -8.13 3.08 5.90
N GLY A 92 -7.40 3.23 7.01
CA GLY A 92 -7.67 2.53 8.26
C GLY A 92 -9.10 2.73 8.79
N LYS A 93 -9.61 3.96 8.72
CA LYS A 93 -11.00 4.29 9.10
C LYS A 93 -12.03 3.63 8.18
N GLY A 94 -11.69 3.44 6.90
CA GLY A 94 -12.58 2.79 5.92
C GLY A 94 -13.00 1.37 6.32
N PHE A 95 -12.19 0.66 7.13
CA PHE A 95 -12.54 -0.69 7.61
C PHE A 95 -13.78 -0.72 8.51
N GLN A 96 -14.24 0.42 9.04
CA GLN A 96 -15.52 0.53 9.77
C GLN A 96 -16.72 0.13 8.91
N ALA A 97 -16.62 0.23 7.58
CA ALA A 97 -17.66 -0.21 6.67
C ALA A 97 -17.75 -1.74 6.53
N LEU A 98 -16.71 -2.47 6.96
CA LEU A 98 -16.59 -3.92 6.78
C LEU A 98 -16.55 -4.72 8.09
N ALA A 99 -16.13 -4.12 9.21
CA ALA A 99 -15.91 -4.85 10.44
C ALA A 99 -17.21 -5.29 11.10
N SER A 100 -17.25 -6.56 11.54
CA SER A 100 -18.35 -7.12 12.33
C SER A 100 -18.30 -6.72 13.81
N ASP A 101 -17.11 -6.41 14.33
CA ASP A 101 -16.90 -5.93 15.71
C ASP A 101 -16.27 -4.52 15.69
N PRO A 102 -17.10 -3.45 15.82
CA PRO A 102 -16.62 -2.08 15.85
C PRO A 102 -15.70 -1.76 17.03
N LYS A 103 -15.88 -2.42 18.19
CA LYS A 103 -15.05 -2.16 19.37
C LYS A 103 -13.65 -2.72 19.18
N LYS A 104 -13.55 -3.95 18.66
CA LYS A 104 -12.26 -4.56 18.36
C LYS A 104 -11.56 -3.85 17.21
N LEU A 105 -12.30 -3.42 16.19
CA LEU A 105 -11.74 -2.57 15.14
C LEU A 105 -11.18 -1.26 15.71
N ALA A 106 -11.93 -0.54 16.53
CA ALA A 106 -11.47 0.74 17.09
C ALA A 106 -10.13 0.60 17.83
N ARG A 107 -9.98 -0.46 18.64
CA ARG A 107 -8.72 -0.76 19.34
C ARG A 107 -7.58 -1.03 18.36
N LEU A 108 -7.82 -1.87 17.34
CA LEU A 108 -6.82 -2.19 16.33
C LEU A 108 -6.44 -0.96 15.50
N SER A 109 -7.41 -0.12 15.13
CA SER A 109 -7.18 1.14 14.43
C SER A 109 -6.29 2.07 15.24
N THR A 110 -6.54 2.27 16.55
CA THR A 110 -5.67 3.11 17.38
C THR A 110 -4.25 2.56 17.47
N GLN A 111 -4.08 1.24 17.62
CA GLN A 111 -2.75 0.61 17.65
C GLN A 111 -2.01 0.79 16.31
N MET A 112 -2.72 0.62 15.20
CA MET A 112 -2.18 0.82 13.86
C MET A 112 -1.80 2.28 13.61
N GLU A 113 -2.63 3.24 14.04
CA GLU A 113 -2.31 4.67 13.90
C GLU A 113 -1.03 5.03 14.65
N GLN A 114 -0.88 4.57 15.89
CA GLN A 114 0.35 4.77 16.69
C GLN A 114 1.56 4.12 16.01
N PHE A 115 1.40 2.87 15.54
CA PHE A 115 2.46 2.14 14.84
C PHE A 115 2.98 2.89 13.59
N LEU A 116 2.09 3.49 12.80
CA LEU A 116 2.47 4.25 11.61
C LEU A 116 3.14 5.59 11.96
N GLU A 117 2.73 6.24 13.05
CA GLU A 117 3.38 7.44 13.58
C GLU A 117 4.79 7.15 14.10
N ASP A 118 4.95 6.04 14.82
CA ASP A 118 6.23 5.58 15.34
C ASP A 118 7.19 5.27 14.19
N TYR A 119 6.73 4.56 13.15
CA TYR A 119 7.51 4.33 11.93
C TYR A 119 7.99 5.64 11.29
N LEU A 120 7.09 6.60 11.08
CA LEU A 120 7.44 7.86 10.42
C LEU A 120 8.46 8.65 11.25
N THR A 121 8.33 8.60 12.58
CA THR A 121 9.26 9.23 13.52
C THR A 121 10.62 8.56 13.52
N GLU A 122 10.67 7.22 13.56
CA GLU A 122 11.92 6.47 13.49
C GLU A 122 12.62 6.68 12.15
N ARG A 123 11.87 6.70 11.04
CA ARG A 123 12.38 7.00 9.70
C ARG A 123 13.07 8.35 9.65
N ARG A 124 12.45 9.41 10.20
CA ARG A 124 13.07 10.75 10.28
C ARG A 124 14.37 10.73 11.09
N ARG A 125 14.35 10.12 12.28
CA ARG A 125 15.53 9.99 13.14
C ARG A 125 16.66 9.23 12.45
N LEU A 126 16.33 8.20 11.67
CA LEU A 126 17.30 7.41 10.93
C LEU A 126 17.98 8.24 9.83
N VAL A 127 17.22 9.03 9.07
CA VAL A 127 17.76 9.95 8.06
C VAL A 127 18.75 10.92 8.72
N GLU A 128 18.35 11.58 9.80
CA GLU A 128 19.22 12.52 10.53
C GLU A 128 20.48 11.83 11.08
N ALA A 129 20.36 10.59 11.57
CA ALA A 129 21.49 9.83 12.09
C ALA A 129 22.49 9.47 10.98
N VAL A 130 22.00 9.07 9.81
CA VAL A 130 22.83 8.78 8.63
C VAL A 130 23.55 10.05 8.16
N GLU A 131 22.86 11.18 8.09
CA GLU A 131 23.45 12.49 7.73
C GLU A 131 24.57 12.89 8.70
N LYS A 132 24.31 12.83 10.02
CA LYS A 132 25.32 13.14 11.04
C LYS A 132 26.54 12.21 10.94
N LYS A 133 26.32 10.93 10.70
CA LYS A 133 27.38 9.94 10.53
C LYS A 133 28.21 10.20 9.26
N TYR A 134 27.60 10.70 8.19
CA TYR A 134 28.24 10.93 6.90
C TYR A 134 28.93 12.29 6.79
N ALA A 135 28.51 13.30 7.56
CA ALA A 135 29.09 14.64 7.58
C ALA A 135 30.64 14.71 7.65
N PRO A 136 31.38 13.90 8.45
CA PRO A 136 32.84 13.93 8.41
C PRO A 136 33.42 13.41 7.09
N ILE A 137 32.82 12.39 6.48
CA ILE A 137 33.26 11.81 5.19
C ILE A 137 33.07 12.85 4.08
N LEU A 138 31.93 13.54 4.08
CA LEU A 138 31.64 14.59 3.11
C LEU A 138 32.65 15.74 3.20
N ARG A 139 32.98 16.19 4.41
CA ARG A 139 33.98 17.25 4.63
C ARG A 139 35.36 16.85 4.13
N GLN A 140 35.78 15.60 4.35
CA GLN A 140 37.05 15.10 3.81
C GLN A 140 37.07 15.14 2.28
N LYS A 141 35.99 14.71 1.62
CA LYS A 141 35.87 14.79 0.16
C LYS A 141 35.89 16.22 -0.37
N GLU A 142 35.21 17.15 0.30
CA GLU A 142 35.23 18.58 -0.06
C GLU A 142 36.64 19.17 0.04
N GLU A 143 37.39 18.83 1.09
CA GLU A 143 38.78 19.29 1.28
C GLU A 143 39.73 18.72 0.22
N GLU A 144 39.62 17.42 -0.09
CA GLU A 144 40.43 16.75 -1.11
C GLU A 144 40.18 17.35 -2.51
N MET A 145 38.92 17.51 -2.90
CA MET A 145 38.59 18.14 -4.18
C MET A 145 39.01 19.61 -4.21
N GLY A 146 38.88 20.33 -3.09
CA GLY A 146 39.30 21.71 -3.03
C GLY A 146 40.80 21.89 -3.22
N ARG A 147 41.62 20.98 -2.69
CA ARG A 147 43.06 20.94 -2.94
C ARG A 147 43.41 20.66 -4.40
N GLN A 148 42.68 19.75 -5.04
CA GLN A 148 42.91 19.40 -6.45
C GLN A 148 42.51 20.52 -7.42
N MET A 149 41.40 21.20 -7.14
CA MET A 149 40.86 22.26 -8.00
C MET A 149 41.39 23.67 -7.67
N GLY A 150 42.11 23.83 -6.56
CA GLY A 150 42.61 25.14 -6.10
C GLY A 150 41.52 26.11 -5.62
N GLN A 151 40.29 25.63 -5.40
CA GLN A 151 39.15 26.43 -4.96
C GLN A 151 38.28 25.66 -3.96
N ARG A 152 37.49 26.36 -3.15
CA ARG A 152 36.59 25.71 -2.19
C ARG A 152 35.45 24.99 -2.92
N VAL A 153 35.29 23.70 -2.66
CA VAL A 153 34.17 22.87 -3.15
C VAL A 153 33.18 22.65 -2.02
N ARG A 154 31.88 22.67 -2.34
CA ARG A 154 30.81 22.29 -1.43
C ARG A 154 29.94 21.25 -2.11
N LEU A 155 29.71 20.14 -1.44
CA LEU A 155 28.93 19.02 -1.95
C LEU A 155 27.58 18.96 -1.25
N ASP A 156 26.56 18.63 -2.01
CA ASP A 156 25.29 18.18 -1.47
C ASP A 156 25.40 16.68 -1.16
N PRO A 157 25.15 16.23 0.09
CA PRO A 157 25.09 14.80 0.41
C PRO A 157 24.17 14.01 -0.52
N ALA A 158 23.05 14.61 -0.96
CA ALA A 158 22.10 13.96 -1.85
C ALA A 158 22.69 13.61 -3.23
N MET A 159 23.77 14.28 -3.64
CA MET A 159 24.47 14.04 -4.90
C MET A 159 25.60 13.01 -4.77
N ASP A 160 25.92 12.55 -3.56
CA ASP A 160 26.97 11.56 -3.30
C ASP A 160 26.42 10.13 -3.36
N PRO A 161 26.86 9.27 -4.31
CA PRO A 161 26.37 7.90 -4.43
C PRO A 161 26.60 7.04 -3.17
N GLN A 162 27.66 7.31 -2.40
CA GLN A 162 27.95 6.56 -1.17
C GLN A 162 26.96 6.93 -0.07
N PHE A 163 26.61 8.21 0.06
CA PHE A 163 25.56 8.65 0.98
C PHE A 163 24.22 8.03 0.62
N GLN A 164 23.83 8.12 -0.66
CA GLN A 164 22.58 7.53 -1.12
C GLN A 164 22.50 6.02 -0.85
N LYS A 165 23.60 5.29 -1.08
CA LYS A 165 23.65 3.85 -0.78
C LYS A 165 23.47 3.59 0.71
N LEU A 166 24.23 4.30 1.56
CA LEU A 166 24.14 4.13 3.01
C LEU A 166 22.73 4.41 3.52
N LEU A 167 22.10 5.49 3.04
CA LEU A 167 20.74 5.85 3.42
C LEU A 167 19.73 4.79 2.98
N ARG A 168 19.81 4.32 1.73
CA ARG A 168 18.94 3.24 1.21
C ARG A 168 19.07 1.96 2.03
N ASP A 169 20.29 1.53 2.32
CA ASP A 169 20.54 0.29 3.08
C ASP A 169 19.92 0.39 4.49
N ASN A 170 20.05 1.55 5.16
CA ASN A 170 19.45 1.77 6.48
C ASN A 170 17.92 1.82 6.44
N LEU A 171 17.35 2.53 5.46
CA LEU A 171 15.90 2.61 5.29
C LEU A 171 15.28 1.26 4.95
N ALA A 172 15.94 0.45 4.12
CA ALA A 172 15.46 -0.89 3.77
C ALA A 172 15.37 -1.81 4.99
N MET A 173 16.39 -1.80 5.86
CA MET A 173 16.36 -2.56 7.12
C MET A 173 15.24 -2.08 8.06
N LEU A 174 14.97 -0.78 8.11
CA LEU A 174 13.86 -0.24 8.89
C LEU A 174 12.51 -0.70 8.31
N GLU A 175 12.35 -0.60 6.99
CA GLU A 175 11.12 -0.96 6.28
C GLU A 175 10.80 -2.45 6.41
N GLU A 176 11.80 -3.32 6.31
CA GLU A 176 11.64 -4.78 6.46
C GLU A 176 11.04 -5.14 7.83
N ARG A 177 11.62 -4.63 8.92
CA ARG A 177 11.13 -4.88 10.30
C ARG A 177 9.68 -4.44 10.49
N TYR A 178 9.31 -3.29 9.93
CA TYR A 178 7.97 -2.75 10.08
C TYR A 178 6.95 -3.44 9.14
N THR A 179 7.39 -3.91 7.98
CA THR A 179 6.52 -4.61 7.03
C THR A 179 5.98 -5.90 7.62
N GLU A 180 6.80 -6.65 8.36
CA GLU A 180 6.36 -7.87 9.04
C GLU A 180 5.21 -7.62 10.02
N VAL A 181 5.31 -6.57 10.83
CA VAL A 181 4.26 -6.18 11.79
C VAL A 181 3.01 -5.68 11.05
N LEU A 182 3.19 -4.91 9.98
CA LEU A 182 2.07 -4.42 9.17
C LEU A 182 1.28 -5.58 8.54
N GLU A 183 1.96 -6.63 8.08
CA GLU A 183 1.29 -7.83 7.57
C GLU A 183 0.45 -8.54 8.64
N GLN A 184 0.92 -8.59 9.89
CA GLN A 184 0.12 -9.13 10.99
C GLN A 184 -1.15 -8.30 11.21
N VAL A 185 -1.04 -6.98 11.20
CA VAL A 185 -2.20 -6.07 11.29
C VAL A 185 -3.19 -6.31 10.13
N ARG A 186 -2.69 -6.45 8.89
CA ARG A 186 -3.54 -6.76 7.72
C ARG A 186 -4.27 -8.11 7.87
N GLN A 187 -3.61 -9.12 8.42
CA GLN A 187 -4.24 -10.41 8.71
C GLN A 187 -5.31 -10.32 9.79
N GLU A 188 -5.09 -9.52 10.84
CA GLU A 188 -6.10 -9.28 11.88
C GLU A 188 -7.32 -8.52 11.32
N LEU A 189 -7.08 -7.50 10.49
CA LEU A 189 -8.13 -6.79 9.77
C LEU A 189 -8.95 -7.75 8.89
N ARG A 190 -8.28 -8.68 8.17
CA ARG A 190 -8.96 -9.70 7.38
C ARG A 190 -9.93 -10.52 8.24
N LYS A 191 -9.46 -11.04 9.37
CA LYS A 191 -10.28 -11.84 10.29
C LYS A 191 -11.49 -11.07 10.82
N LEU A 192 -11.34 -9.78 11.09
CA LEU A 192 -12.41 -8.90 11.54
C LEU A 192 -13.45 -8.58 10.44
N CYS A 193 -13.03 -8.52 9.18
CA CYS A 193 -13.89 -8.14 8.06
C CYS A 193 -14.52 -9.35 7.35
N SER A 194 -13.95 -10.55 7.48
CA SER A 194 -14.41 -11.76 6.79
C SER A 194 -15.51 -12.53 7.53
N SER A 195 -15.84 -12.19 8.77
CA SER A 195 -16.71 -13.01 9.63
C SER A 195 -18.21 -12.97 9.28
N GLU A 196 -18.63 -12.25 8.24
CA GLU A 196 -20.02 -12.23 7.76
C GLU A 196 -20.26 -13.11 6.51
N ALA A 197 -19.21 -13.58 5.82
CA ALA A 197 -19.38 -14.36 4.58
C ALA A 197 -19.84 -15.82 4.83
N THR A 198 -19.78 -16.31 6.06
CA THR A 198 -20.12 -17.70 6.41
C THR A 198 -21.58 -17.90 6.80
N ALA A 199 -22.37 -16.84 6.96
CA ALA A 199 -23.76 -16.91 7.43
C ALA A 199 -24.81 -17.02 6.32
N VAL A 200 -24.43 -16.97 5.04
CA VAL A 200 -25.36 -16.99 3.89
C VAL A 200 -25.31 -18.31 3.11
N ALA A 201 -24.63 -19.34 3.65
CA ALA A 201 -24.48 -20.65 3.01
C ALA A 201 -25.03 -21.82 3.86
N GLN A 202 -26.01 -21.57 4.73
CA GLN A 202 -26.78 -22.60 5.41
C GLN A 202 -28.28 -22.38 5.20
#